data_AF-A0A920NFL0-F1
#
_entry.id   AF-A0A920NFL0-F1
#
_cell.length_a   1.000
_cell.length_b   1.000
_cell.length_c   1.000
_cell.angle_alpha   90.00
_cell.angle_beta   90.00
_cell.angle_gamma   90.00
#
_symmetry.space_group_name_H-M   'P 1'
#
loop_
_entity.id
_entity.type
_entity.pdbx_description
1 polymer ?
#
loop_
_entity_poly.entity_id
_entity_poly.type
_entity_poly.pdbx_seq_one_letter_code
_entity_poly.pdbx_strand_id
1 'polypeptide(L)' 'MLLPAAFGSLEVSYHHLKQHFQVWDVAGERQVEITGKDSAKLVQLMTCRDLSKSKDGRCYYCPIIDDQAGLINDP' A
#
# COMPACT_ATOMS: atom_id res chain seq x y z
N MET A 1 10.22 6.88 10.78
CA MET A 1 9.07 7.80 10.60
C MET A 1 8.04 7.47 11.65
N LEU A 2 7.36 8.47 12.19
CA LEU A 2 6.34 8.26 13.22
C LEU A 2 5.01 7.92 12.55
N LEU A 3 4.26 6.99 13.14
CA LEU A 3 2.91 6.62 12.74
C LEU A 3 2.06 6.54 14.01
N PRO A 4 0.95 7.28 14.12
CA PRO A 4 0.10 7.23 15.31
C PRO A 4 -0.49 5.82 15.50
N ALA A 5 -0.30 5.24 16.69
CA ALA A 5 -0.89 3.95 17.05
C ALA A 5 -2.22 4.08 17.80
N ALA A 6 -2.46 5.20 18.50
CA ALA A 6 -3.71 5.46 19.21
C ALA A 6 -3.89 6.96 19.51
N PHE A 7 -5.14 7.41 19.55
CA PHE A 7 -5.57 8.71 20.08
C PHE A 7 -6.57 8.46 21.22
N GLY A 8 -6.09 8.04 22.38
CA GLY A 8 -6.94 7.63 23.51
C GLY A 8 -7.45 6.18 23.36
N SER A 9 -8.72 5.94 23.68
CA SER A 9 -9.32 4.59 23.61
C SER A 9 -9.51 4.13 22.16
N LEU A 10 -9.10 2.89 21.88
CA LEU A 10 -9.33 2.25 20.58
C LEU A 10 -10.81 2.03 20.30
N GLU A 11 -11.60 1.69 21.31
CA GLU A 11 -13.05 1.47 21.16
C GLU A 11 -13.77 2.76 20.76
N VAL A 12 -13.43 3.88 21.42
CA VAL A 12 -13.97 5.20 21.06
C VAL A 12 -13.55 5.59 19.64
N SER A 13 -12.27 5.40 19.30
CA SER A 13 -11.73 5.69 17.96
C SER A 13 -12.41 4.84 16.88
N TYR A 14 -12.66 3.56 17.16
CA TYR A 14 -13.37 2.62 16.29
C TYR A 14 -14.82 3.04 16.05
N HIS A 15 -15.58 3.37 17.10
CA HIS A 15 -16.97 3.82 16.95
C HIS A 15 -17.05 5.16 16.20
N HIS A 16 -16.16 6.11 16.53
CA HIS A 16 -16.08 7.38 15.83
C HIS A 16 -15.74 7.21 14.34
N LEU A 17 -14.79 6.33 13.99
CA LEU A 17 -14.44 6.02 12.61
C LEU A 17 -15.64 5.51 11.81
N LYS A 18 -16.51 4.71 12.42
CA LYS A 18 -17.68 4.14 11.76
C LYS A 18 -18.87 5.10 11.65
N GLN A 19 -18.93 6.13 12.49
CA GLN A 19 -20.09 7.00 12.63
C GLN A 19 -19.85 8.44 12.13
N HIS A 20 -18.58 8.84 12.01
CA HIS A 20 -18.16 10.19 11.62
C HIS A 20 -16.99 10.12 10.61
N PHE A 21 -16.14 11.14 10.55
CA PHE A 21 -14.96 11.17 9.69
C PHE A 21 -13.69 11.37 10.51
N GLN A 22 -12.55 10.93 10.00
CA GLN A 22 -11.25 11.16 10.61
C GLN A 22 -10.26 11.56 9.52
N VAL A 23 -9.26 12.36 9.88
CA VAL A 23 -8.09 12.66 9.04
C VAL A 23 -6.90 11.99 9.69
N TRP A 24 -6.17 11.16 8.93
CA TRP A 24 -5.07 10.36 9.46
C TRP A 24 -3.75 10.82 8.89
N ASP A 25 -2.76 10.99 9.78
CA ASP A 25 -1.36 11.03 9.37
C ASP A 25 -0.87 9.60 9.15
N VAL A 26 -0.96 9.15 7.90
CA VAL A 26 -0.38 7.90 7.42
C VAL A 26 0.84 8.15 6.54
N ALA A 27 1.56 9.27 6.73
CA ALA A 27 2.81 9.53 5.97
C ALA A 27 3.85 8.41 6.17
N GLY A 28 3.67 7.63 7.25
CA GLY A 28 4.15 6.27 7.53
C GLY A 28 4.27 5.33 6.33
N GLU A 29 3.28 5.39 5.44
CA GLU A 29 3.20 4.64 4.19
C GLU A 29 4.02 5.37 3.12
N ARG A 30 5.13 4.76 2.69
CA ARG A 30 6.08 5.39 1.75
C ARG A 30 5.81 4.96 0.33
N GLN A 31 6.01 5.89 -0.59
CA GLN A 31 6.01 5.60 -2.02
C GLN A 31 7.40 5.24 -2.51
N VAL A 32 7.46 4.25 -3.39
CA VAL A 32 8.60 3.97 -4.25
C VAL A 32 8.20 4.35 -5.68
N GLU A 33 8.77 5.43 -6.19
CA GLU A 33 8.54 5.86 -7.58
C GLU A 33 9.51 5.12 -8.51
N ILE A 34 8.97 4.47 -9.54
CA ILE A 34 9.76 3.77 -10.57
C ILE A 34 9.43 4.37 -11.93
N THR A 35 10.42 4.98 -12.57
CA THR A 35 10.29 5.65 -13.87
C THR A 35 11.28 5.08 -14.89
N GLY A 36 11.08 5.39 -16.18
CA GLY A 36 11.94 4.94 -17.27
C GLY A 36 11.33 3.84 -18.14
N LYS A 37 12.05 3.44 -19.19
CA LYS A 37 11.55 2.57 -20.27
C LYS A 37 11.10 1.17 -19.79
N ASP A 38 11.72 0.65 -18.75
CA ASP A 38 11.46 -0.69 -18.22
C ASP A 38 10.74 -0.69 -16.86
N SER A 39 10.20 0.47 -16.41
CA SER A 39 9.55 0.60 -15.10
C SER A 39 8.39 -0.40 -14.91
N ALA A 40 7.52 -0.52 -15.91
CA ALA A 40 6.38 -1.44 -15.87
C ALA A 40 6.82 -2.91 -15.77
N LYS A 41 7.91 -3.28 -16.44
CA LYS A 41 8.45 -4.64 -16.38
C LYS A 41 9.03 -4.95 -15.01
N LEU A 42 9.74 -4.00 -14.40
CA LEU A 42 10.28 -4.14 -13.05
C LEU A 42 9.16 -4.29 -12.02
N VAL A 43 8.11 -3.45 -12.09
CA VAL A 43 6.94 -3.59 -11.21
C VAL A 43 6.27 -4.94 -11.37
N GLN A 44 6.05 -5.41 -12.61
CA GLN A 44 5.47 -6.72 -12.86
C GLN A 44 6.35 -7.88 -12.37
N LEU A 45 7.68 -7.74 -12.42
CA LEU A 45 8.61 -8.76 -11.94
C LEU A 45 8.48 -8.97 -10.43
N MET A 46 8.24 -7.90 -9.67
CA MET A 46 8.19 -7.95 -8.21
C MET A 46 6.91 -8.59 -7.66
N THR A 47 5.80 -8.55 -8.40
CA THR A 47 4.49 -9.01 -7.91
C THR A 47 3.95 -10.20 -8.70
N CYS A 48 3.31 -11.13 -7.99
CA CYS A 48 2.56 -12.23 -8.61
C CYS A 48 1.22 -11.80 -9.22
N ARG A 49 0.77 -10.56 -9.00
CA ARG A 49 -0.44 -10.01 -9.61
C ARG A 49 -0.19 -9.63 -11.07
N ASP A 50 -1.04 -10.11 -11.98
CA ASP A 50 -0.98 -9.73 -13.39
C ASP A 50 -1.44 -8.26 -13.59
N LEU A 51 -0.50 -7.43 -14.04
CA LEU A 51 -0.67 -6.01 -14.36
C LEU A 51 -0.61 -5.73 -15.87
N SER A 52 -0.59 -6.74 -16.73
CA SER A 52 -0.54 -6.60 -18.20
C SER A 52 -1.70 -5.78 -18.78
N LYS A 53 -2.81 -5.66 -18.05
CA LYS A 53 -4.01 -4.88 -18.40
C LYS A 53 -4.28 -3.73 -17.42
N SER A 54 -3.27 -3.33 -16.65
CA SER A 54 -3.39 -2.17 -15.77
C SER A 54 -3.67 -0.89 -16.57
N LYS A 55 -4.33 0.09 -15.94
CA LYS A 55 -4.70 1.36 -16.57
C LYS A 55 -4.26 2.53 -15.71
N ASP A 56 -3.87 3.61 -16.37
CA ASP A 56 -3.52 4.87 -15.71
C ASP A 56 -4.68 5.36 -14.81
N GLY A 57 -4.33 5.95 -13.67
CA GLY A 57 -5.31 6.45 -12.69
C GLY A 57 -6.03 5.35 -11.88
N ARG A 58 -5.52 4.11 -11.87
CA ARG A 58 -6.05 2.99 -11.09
C ARG A 58 -5.00 2.46 -10.10
N CYS A 59 -5.46 2.00 -8.95
CA CYS A 59 -4.62 1.33 -7.94
C CYS A 59 -4.86 -0.19 -7.95
N TYR A 60 -3.83 -0.95 -7.61
CA TYR A 60 -3.84 -2.41 -7.56
C TYR A 60 -3.05 -2.87 -6.34
N TYR A 61 -3.69 -3.58 -5.42
CA TYR A 61 -3.01 -4.28 -4.32
C TYR A 61 -2.13 -5.42 -4.86
N CYS A 62 -0.84 -5.36 -4.65
CA CYS A 62 0.15 -6.13 -5.41
C CYS A 62 1.15 -6.80 -4.46
N PRO A 63 0.88 -8.03 -3.98
CA PRO A 63 1.83 -8.76 -3.14
C PRO A 63 3.19 -8.86 -3.85
N ILE A 64 4.23 -8.35 -3.20
CA ILE A 64 5.61 -8.44 -3.65
C ILE A 64 6.25 -9.67 -3.01
N ILE A 65 6.92 -10.48 -3.83
CA ILE A 65 7.53 -11.73 -3.41
C ILE A 65 9.01 -11.81 -3.76
N ASP A 66 9.75 -12.62 -3.02
CA ASP A 66 11.13 -13.01 -3.31
C ASP A 66 11.22 -14.21 -4.29
N ASP A 67 12.44 -14.70 -4.50
CA ASP A 67 12.75 -15.84 -5.37
C ASP A 67 12.27 -17.19 -4.82
N GLN A 68 11.89 -17.25 -3.54
CA GLN A 68 11.31 -18.43 -2.88
C GLN A 68 9.79 -18.30 -2.70
N ALA A 69 9.18 -17.30 -3.36
CA ALA A 69 7.77 -16.95 -3.20
C ALA A 69 7.37 -16.53 -1.77
N GLY A 70 8.34 -16.12 -0.95
CA GLY A 70 8.12 -15.47 0.34
C GLY A 70 7.62 -14.03 0.15
N LEU A 71 6.69 -13.59 1.00
CA LEU A 71 6.17 -12.23 0.96
C LEU A 71 7.22 -11.23 1.48
N ILE A 72 7.53 -10.22 0.66
CA ILE A 72 8.38 -9.09 1.03
C ILE A 72 7.52 -7.92 1.50
N ASN A 73 6.45 -7.59 0.76
CA ASN A 73 5.57 -6.46 1.07
C ASN A 73 4.20 -6.63 0.37
N ASP A 74 3.22 -5.87 0.83
CA ASP A 74 1.85 -5.87 0.33
C ASP A 74 1.34 -4.45 0.01
N PRO A 75 1.97 -3.76 -0.95
CA PRO A 75 1.57 -2.41 -1.36
C PRO A 75 0.26 -2.38 -2.17
#